data_AF-C0ZFJ2-F1
#
_entry.id   AF-C0ZFJ2-F1
#
_cell.length_a   1.000
_cell.length_b   1.000
_cell.length_c   1.000
_cell.angle_alpha   90.00
_cell.angle_beta   90.00
_cell.angle_gamma   90.00
#
_symmetry.space_group_name_H-M   'P 1'
#
loop_
_entity.id
_entity.type
_entity.pdbx_description
1 polymer ?
#
loop_
_entity_poly.entity_id
_entity_poly.type
_entity_poly.pdbx_seq_one_letter_code
_entity_poly.pdbx_strand_id
1 'polypeptide(L)'
;MTQMAFSFETNVSREAISSYTTGRTITPPDIKSKSVLLTDNPYLSMEAAQESTAGTSPGIIGGDRIEVNRHTVLDRTEHEMNELLKVIREAEESLISAPPRSLTTQERQAIETLIQETLDVVTASTNLAAILCREYKVSWIKQWAIHKSKWMKNGLMKMMKGVGLHE
;
A
#
# COMPACT_ATOMS: atom_id res chain seq x y z
N MET A 1 -16.73 15.76 4.24
CA MET A 1 -17.51 15.42 5.45
C MET A 1 -17.12 16.40 6.55
N THR A 2 -18.06 16.88 7.37
CA THR A 2 -17.75 17.74 8.52
C THR A 2 -17.37 16.90 9.75
N GLN A 3 -16.63 17.46 10.72
CA GLN A 3 -16.32 16.73 11.98
C GLN A 3 -17.58 16.29 12.72
N MET A 4 -18.65 17.09 12.66
CA MET A 4 -19.95 16.73 13.24
C MET A 4 -20.58 15.51 12.54
N ALA A 5 -20.61 15.49 11.21
CA ALA A 5 -21.12 14.33 10.48
C ALA A 5 -20.28 13.07 10.81
N PHE A 6 -18.96 13.20 10.86
CA PHE A 6 -18.07 12.10 11.25
C PHE A 6 -18.35 11.60 12.68
N SER A 7 -18.60 12.49 13.65
CA SER A 7 -18.93 12.11 15.03
C SER A 7 -20.15 11.21 15.15
N PHE A 8 -21.20 11.49 14.38
CA PHE A 8 -22.40 10.67 14.35
C PHE A 8 -22.12 9.31 13.73
N GLU A 9 -21.40 9.28 12.61
CA GLU A 9 -21.07 8.03 11.93
C GLU A 9 -20.18 7.14 12.78
N THR A 10 -19.20 7.70 13.50
CA THR A 10 -18.24 6.92 14.30
C THR A 10 -18.63 6.71 15.75
N ASN A 11 -19.70 7.33 16.26
CA ASN A 11 -20.05 7.37 17.68
C ASN A 11 -18.89 7.88 18.57
N VAL A 12 -18.16 8.87 18.09
CA VAL A 12 -17.02 9.51 18.81
C VAL A 12 -17.32 10.98 18.98
N SER A 13 -17.02 11.56 20.14
CA SER A 13 -17.26 13.00 20.38
C SER A 13 -16.45 13.89 19.44
N ARG A 14 -16.93 15.11 19.17
CA ARG A 14 -16.23 16.09 18.32
C ARG A 14 -14.87 16.47 18.90
N GLU A 15 -14.77 16.51 20.23
CA GLU A 15 -13.56 16.80 20.97
C GLU A 15 -12.50 15.71 20.76
N ALA A 16 -12.92 14.43 20.80
CA ALA A 16 -12.03 13.31 20.52
C ALA A 16 -11.56 13.32 19.05
N ILE A 17 -12.45 13.59 18.10
CA ILE A 17 -12.08 13.76 16.68
C ILE A 17 -11.08 14.91 16.50
N SER A 18 -11.27 16.03 17.19
CA SER A 18 -10.32 17.13 17.18
C SER A 18 -8.97 16.72 17.79
N SER A 19 -8.97 15.92 18.85
CA SER A 19 -7.75 15.39 19.47
C SER A 19 -6.97 14.51 18.49
N TYR A 20 -7.67 13.61 17.79
CA TYR A 20 -7.10 12.74 16.75
C TYR A 20 -6.53 13.55 15.58
N THR A 21 -7.29 14.53 15.08
CA THR A 21 -6.87 15.35 13.93
C THR A 21 -5.65 16.21 14.23
N THR A 22 -5.50 16.67 15.48
CA THR A 22 -4.37 17.50 15.90
C THR A 22 -3.19 16.69 16.44
N GLY A 23 -3.26 15.36 16.42
CA GLY A 23 -2.20 14.48 16.92
C GLY A 23 -2.02 14.50 18.45
N ARG A 24 -2.96 15.10 19.19
CA ARG A 24 -2.93 15.12 20.67
C ARG A 24 -3.21 13.75 21.29
N THR A 25 -3.89 12.87 20.56
CA THR A 25 -4.16 11.49 20.98
C THR A 25 -4.03 10.56 19.79
N ILE A 26 -3.46 9.37 20.03
CA ILE A 26 -3.36 8.32 19.01
C ILE A 26 -4.77 7.84 18.66
N THR A 27 -5.09 7.83 17.37
CA THR A 27 -6.40 7.37 16.90
C THR A 27 -6.52 5.84 17.11
N PRO A 28 -7.60 5.34 17.74
CA PRO A 28 -7.83 3.91 17.89
C PRO A 28 -7.94 3.16 16.54
N PRO A 29 -7.54 1.87 16.46
CA PRO A 29 -7.53 1.10 15.20
C PRO A 29 -8.91 0.94 14.53
N ASP A 30 -9.97 0.79 15.32
CA ASP A 30 -11.35 0.69 14.85
C ASP A 30 -11.82 2.01 14.20
N ILE A 31 -11.46 3.15 14.81
CA ILE A 31 -11.77 4.49 14.29
C ILE A 31 -11.00 4.76 12.99
N LYS A 32 -9.73 4.32 12.89
CA LYS A 32 -8.95 4.39 11.63
C LYS A 32 -9.58 3.55 10.52
N SER A 33 -9.97 2.31 10.84
CA SER A 33 -10.60 1.42 9.87
C SER A 33 -11.92 2.02 9.37
N LYS A 34 -12.71 2.57 10.30
CA LYS A 34 -13.98 3.22 9.98
C LYS A 34 -13.79 4.52 9.19
N SER A 35 -12.74 5.30 9.47
CA SER A 35 -12.44 6.52 8.72
C SER A 35 -12.08 6.23 7.27
N VAL A 36 -11.31 5.17 7.01
CA VAL A 36 -11.02 4.67 5.66
C VAL A 36 -12.32 4.29 4.94
N LEU A 37 -13.20 3.51 5.59
CA LEU A 37 -14.47 3.08 4.99
C LEU A 37 -15.42 4.24 4.67
N LEU A 38 -15.51 5.23 5.56
CA LEU A 38 -16.42 6.37 5.40
C LEU A 38 -15.92 7.39 4.38
N THR A 39 -14.61 7.54 4.24
CA THR A 39 -14.02 8.56 3.35
C THR A 39 -13.63 7.99 1.99
N ASP A 40 -13.42 6.68 1.88
CA ASP A 40 -12.89 6.00 0.70
C ASP A 40 -11.62 6.69 0.16
N ASN A 41 -10.83 7.25 1.08
CA ASN A 41 -9.64 8.02 0.75
C ASN A 41 -8.43 7.09 0.65
N PRO A 42 -7.78 6.98 -0.52
CA PRO A 42 -6.66 6.06 -0.71
C PRO A 42 -5.44 6.44 0.14
N TYR A 43 -5.13 7.72 0.29
CA TYR A 43 -3.98 8.14 1.12
C TYR A 43 -4.22 7.89 2.61
N LEU A 44 -5.45 8.09 3.09
CA LEU A 44 -5.79 7.69 4.46
C LEU A 44 -5.65 6.17 4.66
N SER A 45 -6.00 5.38 3.64
CA SER A 45 -5.83 3.93 3.67
C SER A 45 -4.35 3.52 3.72
N MET A 46 -3.50 4.19 2.94
CA MET A 46 -2.06 3.93 2.91
C MET A 46 -1.37 4.30 4.22
N GLU A 47 -1.69 5.45 4.80
CA GLU A 47 -1.17 5.87 6.11
C GLU A 47 -1.62 4.92 7.22
N ALA A 48 -2.90 4.52 7.23
CA ALA A 48 -3.40 3.55 8.21
C ALA A 48 -2.67 2.19 8.10
N ALA A 49 -2.32 1.77 6.88
CA ALA A 49 -1.53 0.56 6.66
C ALA A 49 -0.09 0.72 7.16
N GLN A 50 0.58 1.84 6.85
CA GLN A 50 1.94 2.12 7.34
C GLN A 50 2.01 2.09 8.86
N GLU A 51 1.07 2.75 9.52
CA GLU A 51 1.04 2.79 10.98
C GLU A 51 0.79 1.40 11.58
N SER A 52 -0.12 0.62 10.99
CA SER A 52 -0.47 -0.73 11.47
C SER A 52 0.63 -1.77 11.20
N THR A 53 1.57 -1.48 10.30
CA THR A 53 2.62 -2.41 9.86
C THR A 53 4.02 -1.96 10.28
N ALA A 54 4.14 -0.99 11.18
CA ALA A 54 5.41 -0.41 11.61
C ALA A 54 6.29 0.05 10.41
N GLY A 55 5.65 0.61 9.37
CA GLY A 55 6.33 1.13 8.19
C GLY A 55 6.67 0.08 7.12
N THR A 56 6.21 -1.17 7.25
CA THR A 56 6.49 -2.25 6.27
C THR A 56 5.45 -2.32 5.14
N SER A 57 4.87 -1.17 4.78
CA SER A 57 3.91 -1.03 3.68
C SER A 57 4.22 0.20 2.83
N PRO A 58 3.71 0.30 1.60
CA PRO A 58 3.98 1.42 0.70
C PRO A 58 3.78 2.81 1.31
N GLY A 59 4.81 3.64 1.17
CA GLY A 59 4.81 5.08 1.49
C GLY A 59 3.91 5.89 0.55
N ILE A 60 3.51 7.10 0.96
CA ILE A 60 2.96 8.11 0.04
C ILE A 60 4.12 8.88 -0.60
N ILE A 61 4.14 8.97 -1.93
CA ILE A 61 5.13 9.77 -2.66
C ILE A 61 4.84 11.25 -2.46
N GLY A 62 5.84 12.02 -2.04
CA GLY A 62 5.72 13.48 -1.85
C GLY A 62 6.92 14.18 -1.23
N GLY A 63 8.14 13.69 -1.50
CA GLY A 63 9.36 14.33 -1.02
C GLY A 63 9.73 15.61 -1.78
N ASP A 64 10.72 16.35 -1.28
CA ASP A 64 11.10 17.69 -1.78
C ASP A 64 11.57 17.73 -3.25
N ARG A 65 11.85 16.57 -3.86
CA ARG A 65 12.39 16.45 -5.22
C ARG A 65 11.33 16.08 -6.26
N ILE A 66 10.06 15.96 -5.87
CA ILE A 66 9.01 15.48 -6.77
C ILE A 66 7.75 16.34 -6.64
N GLU A 67 7.26 16.81 -7.78
CA GLU A 67 5.90 17.36 -7.86
C GLU A 67 4.91 16.21 -8.03
N VAL A 68 4.03 16.05 -7.04
CA VAL A 68 3.05 14.97 -7.02
C VAL A 68 1.85 15.32 -7.89
N ASN A 69 1.86 14.82 -9.12
CA ASN A 69 0.71 14.84 -10.03
C ASN A 69 0.63 13.50 -10.78
N ARG A 70 -0.51 13.21 -11.42
CA ARG A 70 -0.72 11.92 -12.13
C ARG A 70 0.35 11.59 -13.16
N HIS A 71 0.95 12.59 -13.83
CA HIS A 71 1.94 12.36 -14.87
C HIS A 71 3.28 11.97 -14.26
N THR A 72 3.72 12.68 -13.23
CA THR A 72 4.97 12.35 -12.54
C THR A 72 4.90 10.98 -11.86
N VAL A 73 3.75 10.64 -11.26
CA VAL A 73 3.58 9.32 -10.63
C VAL A 73 3.48 8.21 -11.68
N LEU A 74 2.86 8.47 -12.84
CA LEU A 74 2.84 7.53 -13.95
C LEU A 74 4.24 7.26 -14.51
N ASP A 75 4.99 8.32 -14.82
CA ASP A 75 6.38 8.25 -15.31
C ASP A 75 7.27 7.52 -14.31
N ARG A 76 7.17 7.85 -13.01
CA ARG A 76 7.90 7.13 -11.96
C ARG A 76 7.53 5.66 -11.93
N THR A 77 6.24 5.31 -12.04
CA THR A 77 5.79 3.91 -12.04
C THR A 77 6.36 3.14 -13.23
N GLU A 78 6.38 3.75 -14.42
CA GLU A 78 7.00 3.15 -15.60
C GLU A 78 8.50 2.95 -15.42
N HIS A 79 9.19 3.94 -14.85
CA HIS A 79 10.60 3.86 -14.51
C HIS A 79 10.91 2.67 -13.58
N GLU A 80 10.25 2.57 -12.42
CA GLU A 80 10.49 1.46 -11.48
C GLU A 80 10.19 0.10 -12.12
N MET A 81 9.13 0.00 -12.94
CA MET A 81 8.80 -1.24 -13.63
C MET A 81 9.92 -1.66 -14.60
N ASN A 82 10.56 -0.70 -15.28
CA ASN A 82 11.68 -0.97 -16.17
C ASN A 82 12.94 -1.37 -15.40
N GLU A 83 13.22 -0.76 -14.25
CA GLU A 83 14.34 -1.13 -13.38
C GLU A 83 14.16 -2.55 -12.81
N LEU A 84 12.97 -2.88 -12.30
CA LEU A 84 12.65 -4.23 -11.86
C LEU A 84 12.78 -5.26 -12.99
N LEU A 85 12.28 -4.97 -14.19
CA LEU A 85 12.41 -5.87 -15.33
C LEU A 85 13.87 -6.14 -15.70
N LYS A 86 14.74 -5.13 -15.58
CA LYS A 86 16.17 -5.29 -15.79
C LYS A 86 16.77 -6.22 -14.74
N VAL A 87 16.50 -5.97 -13.46
CA VAL A 87 17.05 -6.78 -12.36
C VAL A 87 16.51 -8.21 -12.37
N ILE A 88 15.25 -8.43 -12.74
CA ILE A 88 14.70 -9.78 -12.94
C ILE A 88 15.51 -10.57 -13.96
N ARG A 89 15.85 -9.95 -15.10
CA ARG A 89 16.64 -10.60 -16.16
C ARG A 89 18.07 -10.90 -15.72
N GLU A 90 18.65 -10.04 -14.89
CA GLU A 90 19.99 -10.25 -14.33
C GLU A 90 20.00 -11.32 -13.21
N ALA A 91 18.93 -11.41 -12.42
CA ALA A 91 18.80 -12.35 -11.31
C ALA A 91 18.23 -13.73 -11.72
N GLU A 92 17.74 -13.88 -12.95
CA GLU A 92 17.11 -15.11 -13.45
C GLU A 92 18.05 -16.31 -13.32
N GLU A 93 19.32 -16.15 -13.66
CA GLU A 93 20.33 -17.21 -13.50
C GLU A 93 20.50 -17.59 -12.03
N SER A 94 20.65 -16.63 -11.10
CA SER A 94 20.84 -16.89 -9.66
C SER A 94 19.61 -17.52 -8.99
N LEU A 95 18.40 -17.20 -9.43
CA LEU A 95 17.14 -17.77 -8.91
C LEU A 95 16.93 -19.23 -9.34
N ILE A 96 17.44 -19.61 -10.51
CA ILE A 96 17.24 -20.93 -11.13
C ILE A 96 18.38 -21.89 -10.78
N SER A 97 19.60 -21.37 -10.62
CA SER A 97 20.82 -22.18 -10.58
C SER A 97 21.09 -22.88 -9.25
N ALA A 98 20.53 -22.43 -8.13
CA ALA A 98 20.87 -23.01 -6.83
C ALA A 98 19.78 -22.84 -5.75
N PRO A 99 19.61 -23.81 -4.83
CA PRO A 99 18.73 -23.63 -3.69
C PRO A 99 19.21 -22.47 -2.79
N PRO A 100 18.32 -21.77 -2.07
CA PRO A 100 18.67 -20.57 -1.29
C PRO A 100 19.82 -20.75 -0.28
N ARG A 101 20.07 -21.97 0.17
CA ARG A 101 21.14 -22.30 1.13
C ARG A 101 22.53 -22.32 0.53
N SER A 102 22.65 -22.48 -0.79
CA SER A 102 23.94 -22.56 -1.49
C SER A 102 24.29 -21.29 -2.26
N LEU A 103 23.50 -20.22 -2.13
CA LEU A 103 23.80 -18.92 -2.75
C LEU A 103 25.10 -18.33 -2.18
N THR A 104 25.98 -17.95 -3.08
CA THR A 104 27.15 -17.11 -2.82
C THR A 104 26.73 -15.74 -2.28
N THR A 105 27.68 -14.99 -1.71
CA THR A 105 27.42 -13.62 -1.24
C THR A 105 26.95 -12.70 -2.37
N GLN A 106 27.50 -12.85 -3.57
CA GLN A 106 27.10 -12.04 -4.73
C GLN A 106 25.65 -12.33 -5.15
N GLU A 107 25.27 -13.61 -5.21
CA GLU A 107 23.90 -13.99 -5.55
C GLU A 107 22.90 -13.54 -4.48
N ARG A 108 23.27 -13.60 -3.19
CA ARG A 108 22.45 -13.03 -2.11
C ARG A 108 22.21 -11.54 -2.30
N GLN A 109 23.25 -10.79 -2.66
CA GLN A 109 23.11 -9.36 -2.93
C GLN A 109 22.20 -9.08 -4.13
N ALA A 110 22.26 -9.92 -5.17
CA ALA A 110 21.36 -9.82 -6.32
C ALA A 110 19.89 -10.06 -5.92
N ILE A 111 19.62 -11.02 -5.03
CA ILE A 111 18.28 -11.25 -4.48
C ILE A 111 17.81 -10.06 -3.64
N GLU A 112 18.66 -9.50 -2.79
CA GLU A 112 18.30 -8.30 -2.01
C GLU A 112 17.96 -7.12 -2.92
N THR A 113 18.73 -6.92 -4.00
CA THR A 113 18.47 -5.89 -5.01
C THR A 113 17.12 -6.14 -5.67
N LEU A 114 16.85 -7.36 -6.11
CA LEU A 114 15.56 -7.74 -6.69
C LEU A 114 14.38 -7.47 -5.73
N ILE A 115 14.56 -7.71 -4.43
CA ILE A 115 13.55 -7.39 -3.41
C ILE A 115 13.33 -5.89 -3.34
N GLN A 116 14.38 -5.05 -3.32
CA GLN A 116 14.24 -3.59 -3.27
C GLN A 116 13.49 -3.06 -4.49
N GLU A 117 13.90 -3.43 -5.71
CA GLU A 117 13.22 -3.02 -6.94
C GLU A 117 11.74 -3.47 -6.98
N THR A 118 11.45 -4.65 -6.41
CA THR A 118 10.07 -5.12 -6.27
C THR A 118 9.27 -4.21 -5.34
N LEU A 119 9.85 -3.80 -4.20
CA LEU A 119 9.22 -2.88 -3.26
C LEU A 119 9.04 -1.47 -3.84
N ASP A 120 9.96 -1.02 -4.69
CA ASP A 120 9.85 0.25 -5.41
C ASP A 120 8.67 0.23 -6.38
N VAL A 121 8.50 -0.85 -7.16
CA VAL A 121 7.32 -1.04 -8.02
C VAL A 121 6.02 -1.12 -7.21
N VAL A 122 6.00 -1.85 -6.10
CA VAL A 122 4.81 -1.91 -5.23
C VAL A 122 4.47 -0.50 -4.72
N THR A 123 5.46 0.29 -4.33
CA THR A 123 5.27 1.66 -3.85
C THR A 123 4.75 2.59 -4.95
N ALA A 124 5.41 2.62 -6.11
CA ALA A 124 5.03 3.48 -7.22
C ALA A 124 3.64 3.12 -7.78
N SER A 125 3.37 1.84 -8.02
CA SER A 125 2.08 1.39 -8.55
C SER A 125 0.91 1.61 -7.57
N THR A 126 1.14 1.48 -6.26
CA THR A 126 0.13 1.80 -5.23
C THR A 126 -0.19 3.29 -5.25
N ASN A 127 0.82 4.15 -5.33
CA ASN A 127 0.64 5.60 -5.43
C ASN A 127 -0.06 6.02 -6.73
N LEU A 128 0.25 5.36 -7.87
CA LEU A 128 -0.44 5.58 -9.12
C LEU A 128 -1.93 5.24 -9.01
N ALA A 129 -2.26 4.07 -8.46
CA ALA A 129 -3.66 3.72 -8.23
C ALA A 129 -4.36 4.72 -7.31
N ALA A 130 -3.68 5.19 -6.26
CA ALA A 130 -4.22 6.16 -5.30
C ALA A 130 -4.52 7.52 -5.95
N ILE A 131 -3.56 8.08 -6.72
CA ILE A 131 -3.75 9.38 -7.37
C ILE A 131 -4.84 9.31 -8.44
N LEU A 132 -4.90 8.22 -9.21
CA LEU A 132 -5.94 8.01 -10.21
C LEU A 132 -7.33 7.88 -9.55
N CYS A 133 -7.46 7.16 -8.44
CA CYS A 133 -8.73 7.09 -7.70
C CYS A 133 -9.20 8.47 -7.23
N ARG A 134 -8.28 9.31 -6.73
CA ARG A 134 -8.59 10.67 -6.28
C ARG A 134 -8.98 11.59 -7.45
N GLU A 135 -8.17 11.65 -8.49
CA GLU A 135 -8.38 12.57 -9.61
C GLU A 135 -9.61 12.22 -10.44
N TYR A 136 -9.86 10.93 -10.68
CA TYR A 136 -11.00 10.46 -11.47
C TYR A 136 -12.25 10.13 -10.63
N LYS A 137 -12.21 10.39 -9.32
CA LYS A 137 -13.32 10.12 -8.36
C LYS A 137 -13.82 8.68 -8.43
N VAL A 138 -12.89 7.74 -8.56
CA VAL A 138 -13.17 6.30 -8.55
C VAL A 138 -12.93 5.76 -7.16
N SER A 139 -13.84 4.91 -6.69
CA SER A 139 -13.78 4.34 -5.34
C SER A 139 -12.56 3.43 -5.15
N TRP A 140 -11.69 3.75 -4.19
CA TRP A 140 -10.50 3.00 -3.84
C TRP A 140 -10.86 1.60 -3.32
N ILE A 141 -11.79 1.54 -2.35
CA ILE A 141 -12.28 0.30 -1.75
C ILE A 141 -12.88 -0.62 -2.82
N LYS A 142 -13.67 -0.05 -3.75
CA LYS A 142 -14.26 -0.82 -4.85
C LYS A 142 -13.18 -1.39 -5.78
N GLN A 143 -12.15 -0.62 -6.12
CA GLN A 143 -11.07 -1.13 -6.98
C GLN A 143 -10.33 -2.30 -6.34
N TRP A 144 -10.04 -2.24 -5.03
CA TRP A 144 -9.46 -3.36 -4.30
C TRP A 144 -10.40 -4.59 -4.25
N ALA A 145 -11.70 -4.38 -4.08
CA ALA A 145 -12.67 -5.47 -4.11
C ALA A 145 -12.71 -6.17 -5.49
N ILE A 146 -12.72 -5.38 -6.57
CA ILE A 146 -12.66 -5.89 -7.95
C ILE A 146 -11.35 -6.66 -8.19
N HIS A 147 -10.21 -6.08 -7.80
CA HIS A 147 -8.90 -6.72 -7.92
C HIS A 147 -8.87 -8.09 -7.21
N LYS A 148 -9.27 -8.13 -5.93
CA LYS A 148 -9.30 -9.36 -5.13
C LYS A 148 -10.22 -10.42 -5.74
N SER A 149 -11.42 -10.01 -6.16
CA SER A 149 -12.38 -10.92 -6.80
C SER A 149 -11.81 -11.54 -8.09
N LYS A 150 -11.17 -10.72 -8.94
CA LYS A 150 -10.49 -11.20 -10.16
C LYS A 150 -9.42 -12.26 -9.84
N TRP A 151 -8.57 -11.99 -8.85
CA TRP A 151 -7.48 -12.91 -8.49
C TRP A 151 -7.99 -14.22 -7.87
N MET A 152 -9.02 -14.15 -7.02
CA MET A 152 -9.67 -15.34 -6.47
C MET A 152 -10.33 -16.18 -7.56
N LYS A 153 -11.06 -15.54 -8.50
CA LYS A 153 -11.69 -16.24 -9.64
C LYS A 153 -10.66 -16.98 -10.50
N ASN A 154 -9.47 -16.40 -10.65
CA ASN A 154 -8.38 -17.00 -11.41
C ASN A 154 -7.56 -18.03 -10.61
N GLY A 155 -7.92 -18.30 -9.34
CA GLY A 155 -7.20 -19.25 -8.49
C GLY A 155 -5.84 -18.76 -7.98
N LEU A 156 -5.49 -17.49 -8.19
CA LEU A 156 -4.20 -16.90 -7.82
C LEU A 156 -4.14 -16.44 -6.36
N MET A 157 -5.31 -16.22 -5.73
CA MET A 157 -5.44 -15.79 -4.35
C MET A 157 -6.46 -16.66 -3.61
N LYS A 158 -6.14 -17.05 -2.37
CA LYS A 158 -7.09 -17.72 -1.48
C LYS A 158 -7.79 -16.70 -0.59
N MET A 159 -9.04 -16.99 -0.23
CA MET A 159 -9.69 -16.30 0.87
C MET A 159 -8.87 -16.54 2.14
N MET A 160 -8.42 -15.48 2.82
CA MET A 160 -7.92 -15.65 4.18
C MET A 160 -9.10 -16.13 5.03
N LYS A 161 -9.08 -17.40 5.44
CA LYS A 161 -9.88 -17.81 6.60
C LYS A 161 -9.36 -16.97 7.74
N GLY A 162 -10.24 -16.23 8.42
CA GLY A 162 -9.84 -15.33 9.51
C GLY A 162 -8.82 -16.03 10.40
N VAL A 163 -7.71 -15.36 10.68
CA VAL A 163 -6.74 -15.80 11.67
C VAL A 163 -7.55 -16.12 12.92
N GLY A 164 -7.63 -17.41 13.23
CA GLY A 164 -8.36 -17.89 14.39
C GLY A 164 -7.82 -17.14 15.59
N LEU A 165 -8.72 -16.45 16.30
CA LEU A 165 -8.55 -16.29 17.73
C LEU A 165 -8.28 -17.70 18.27
N HIS A 166 -7.14 -17.84 18.92
CA HIS A 166 -6.68 -19.08 19.54
C HIS A 166 -7.84 -19.88 20.17
N GLU A 167 -7.95 -21.15 19.79
CA GLU A 167 -8.39 -22.20 20.72
C GLU A 167 -7.14 -22.86 21.30
#